data_AF-A0A519VW87-F1
#
_entry.id   AF-A0A519VW87-F1
#
_cell.length_a   1.000
_cell.length_b   1.000
_cell.length_c   1.000
_cell.angle_alpha   90.00
_cell.angle_beta   90.00
_cell.angle_gamma   90.00
#
_symmetry.space_group_name_H-M   'P 1'
#
loop_
_entity.id
_entity.type
_entity.pdbx_description
1 polymer ?
#
loop_
_entity_poly.entity_id
_entity_poly.type
_entity_poly.pdbx_seq_one_letter_code
_entity_poly.pdbx_strand_id
1 'polypeptide(L)'
;MNDYYQYFLAVHIIFVVSWMAGLFYGVRLFIYHTEANDRPELEKNILQKEFAKIEARLWNIITIPAMCLTVLAGATMLYTRPFLLDESWMWVKLGFVGLLLFYHFICRLTLIKHR
;
A
#
# COMPACT_ATOMS: atom_id res chain seq x y z
N MET A 1 -11.24 -31.20 -2.27
CA MET A 1 -10.88 -30.68 -0.93
C MET A 1 -9.75 -29.66 -1.07
N ASN A 2 -10.06 -28.47 -1.60
CA ASN A 2 -9.41 -27.17 -1.34
C ASN A 2 -9.90 -26.09 -2.33
N ASP A 3 -11.19 -26.07 -2.66
CA ASP A 3 -11.77 -25.02 -3.53
C ASP A 3 -11.63 -23.63 -2.89
N TYR A 4 -11.61 -23.56 -1.56
CA TYR A 4 -11.39 -22.34 -0.79
C TYR A 4 -10.04 -21.66 -1.06
N TYR A 5 -8.99 -22.41 -1.45
CA TYR A 5 -7.67 -21.83 -1.73
C TYR A 5 -7.72 -20.85 -2.92
N GLN A 6 -8.50 -21.17 -3.96
CA GLN A 6 -8.68 -20.32 -5.13
C GLN A 6 -9.37 -19.01 -4.77
N TYR A 7 -10.33 -19.03 -3.83
CA TYR A 7 -10.98 -17.84 -3.33
C TYR A 7 -10.00 -16.95 -2.55
N PHE A 8 -9.20 -17.52 -1.65
CA PHE A 8 -8.17 -16.75 -0.94
C PHE A 8 -7.11 -16.19 -1.88
N LEU A 9 -6.72 -16.94 -2.92
CA LEU A 9 -5.81 -16.47 -3.95
C LEU A 9 -6.39 -15.27 -4.71
N ALA A 10 -7.65 -15.37 -5.15
CA ALA A 10 -8.32 -14.29 -5.86
C ALA A 10 -8.42 -13.04 -4.98
N VAL A 11 -8.87 -13.19 -3.74
CA VAL A 11 -8.96 -12.10 -2.75
C VAL A 11 -7.59 -11.45 -2.52
N HIS A 12 -6.54 -12.26 -2.32
CA HIS A 12 -5.18 -11.76 -2.17
C HIS A 12 -4.74 -10.95 -3.39
N ILE A 13 -4.90 -11.47 -4.61
CA ILE A 13 -4.51 -10.77 -5.84
C ILE A 13 -5.27 -9.45 -6.00
N ILE A 14 -6.58 -9.43 -5.75
CA ILE A 14 -7.39 -8.20 -5.85
C ILE A 14 -6.87 -7.13 -4.89
N PHE A 15 -6.59 -7.52 -3.63
CA PHE A 15 -6.06 -6.57 -2.65
C PHE A 15 -4.61 -6.15 -2.93
N VAL A 16 -3.77 -7.04 -3.47
CA VAL A 16 -2.42 -6.67 -3.95
C VAL A 16 -2.52 -5.59 -5.01
N VAL A 17 -3.38 -5.77 -6.02
CA VAL A 17 -3.54 -4.81 -7.11
C VAL A 17 -4.08 -3.48 -6.59
N SER A 18 -5.09 -3.52 -5.71
CA SER A 18 -5.63 -2.32 -5.06
C SER A 18 -4.57 -1.57 -4.23
N TRP A 19 -3.75 -2.31 -3.48
CA TRP A 19 -2.68 -1.76 -2.67
C TRP A 19 -1.58 -1.13 -3.54
N MET A 20 -1.17 -1.81 -4.61
CA MET A 20 -0.22 -1.28 -5.61
C MET A 20 -0.75 0.00 -6.27
N ALA A 21 -2.01 -0.01 -6.70
CA ALA A 21 -2.65 1.16 -7.31
C ALA A 21 -2.66 2.37 -6.34
N GLY A 22 -2.98 2.13 -5.06
CA GLY A 22 -2.95 3.16 -4.01
C GLY A 22 -1.55 3.74 -3.79
N LEU A 23 -0.51 2.90 -3.80
CA LEU A 23 0.88 3.35 -3.67
C LEU A 23 1.34 4.20 -4.86
N PHE A 24 1.08 3.76 -6.10
CA PHE A 24 1.42 4.52 -7.30
C PHE A 24 0.67 5.86 -7.37
N TYR A 25 -0.60 5.89 -6.98
CA TYR A 25 -1.38 7.13 -6.93
C TYR A 25 -0.84 8.08 -5.85
N GLY A 26 -0.43 7.56 -4.69
CA GLY A 26 0.18 8.36 -3.63
C GLY A 26 1.47 9.05 -4.08
N VAL A 27 2.37 8.34 -4.78
CA VAL A 27 3.60 8.93 -5.35
C VAL A 27 3.29 10.11 -6.27
N ARG A 28 2.30 9.96 -7.15
CA ARG A 28 1.88 11.02 -8.07
C ARG A 28 1.34 12.25 -7.32
N LEU A 29 0.61 12.02 -6.23
CA LEU A 29 0.05 13.10 -5.43
C LEU A 29 1.15 13.91 -4.72
N PHE A 30 2.21 13.24 -4.23
CA PHE A 30 3.38 13.92 -3.66
C PHE A 30 4.10 14.81 -4.67
N ILE A 31 4.22 14.38 -5.92
CA ILE A 31 4.84 15.18 -6.99
C ILE A 31 4.03 16.47 -7.20
N TYR A 32 2.70 16.38 -7.29
CA TYR A 32 1.84 17.55 -7.40
C TYR A 32 1.89 18.45 -6.16
N HIS A 33 2.06 17.87 -4.97
CA HIS A 33 2.29 18.62 -3.74
C HIS A 33 3.61 19.41 -3.78
N THR A 34 4.66 18.84 -4.37
CA THR A 34 5.95 19.52 -4.52
C THR A 34 5.91 20.60 -5.60
N GLU A 35 5.23 20.39 -6.72
CA GLU A 35 5.01 21.42 -7.75
C GLU A 35 4.14 22.58 -7.26
N ALA A 36 3.15 22.31 -6.40
CA ALA A 36 2.33 23.36 -5.78
C ALA A 36 3.11 24.20 -4.75
N ASN A 37 4.27 23.72 -4.28
CA ASN A 37 5.14 24.41 -3.33
C ASN A 37 5.87 25.63 -3.97
N ASP A 38 6.00 25.62 -5.30
CA ASP A 38 6.65 26.63 -6.15
C ASP A 38 5.68 27.74 -6.61
N ARG A 39 4.41 27.67 -6.19
CA ARG A 39 3.35 28.64 -6.50
C ARG A 39 3.25 29.73 -5.41
N PRO A 40 2.66 30.90 -5.71
CA PRO A 40 2.52 32.01 -4.75
C PRO A 40 1.88 31.60 -3.42
N GLU A 41 2.35 32.21 -2.32
CA GLU A 41 2.11 31.79 -0.92
C GLU A 41 0.64 31.63 -0.51
N LEU A 42 -0.27 32.39 -1.13
CA LEU A 42 -1.70 32.38 -0.81
C LEU A 42 -2.42 31.13 -1.36
N GLU A 43 -2.12 30.74 -2.61
CA GLU A 43 -2.71 29.56 -3.26
C GLU A 43 -2.08 28.26 -2.77
N LYS A 44 -0.79 28.31 -2.47
CA LYS A 44 -0.01 27.19 -1.90
C LYS A 44 -0.64 26.65 -0.62
N ASN A 45 -1.01 27.51 0.34
CA ASN A 45 -1.60 27.08 1.60
C ASN A 45 -2.97 26.40 1.44
N ILE A 46 -3.76 26.82 0.46
CA ILE A 46 -5.09 26.26 0.19
C ILE A 46 -4.96 24.92 -0.55
N LEU A 47 -4.13 24.87 -1.60
CA LEU A 47 -3.86 23.64 -2.35
C LEU A 47 -3.20 22.57 -1.49
N GLN A 48 -2.22 22.93 -0.65
CA GLN A 48 -1.54 21.98 0.24
C GLN A 48 -2.50 21.35 1.25
N LYS A 49 -3.44 22.12 1.82
CA LYS A 49 -4.46 21.58 2.74
C LYS A 49 -5.41 20.61 2.05
N GLU A 50 -5.84 20.92 0.82
CA GLU A 50 -6.70 20.02 0.05
C GLU A 50 -5.95 18.76 -0.39
N PHE A 51 -4.71 18.87 -0.88
CA PHE A 51 -3.90 17.70 -1.24
C PHE A 51 -3.58 16.82 -0.03
N ALA A 52 -3.19 17.40 1.11
CA ALA A 52 -2.95 16.64 2.34
C ALA A 52 -4.21 15.89 2.83
N LYS A 53 -5.40 16.47 2.61
CA LYS A 53 -6.67 15.81 2.93
C LYS A 53 -6.98 14.65 1.99
N ILE A 54 -6.71 14.81 0.69
CA ILE A 54 -6.88 13.74 -0.30
C ILE A 54 -5.87 12.61 -0.05
N GLU A 55 -4.60 12.94 0.22
CA GLU A 55 -3.55 11.98 0.59
C GLU A 55 -3.94 11.20 1.86
N ALA A 56 -4.38 11.88 2.91
CA ALA A 56 -4.77 11.24 4.16
C ALA A 56 -5.98 10.31 3.98
N ARG A 57 -6.95 10.69 3.15
CA ARG A 57 -8.12 9.85 2.84
C ARG A 57 -7.71 8.65 2.02
N LEU A 58 -6.95 8.84 0.94
CA LEU A 58 -6.44 7.74 0.11
C LEU A 58 -5.68 6.72 0.97
N TRP A 59 -4.76 7.22 1.81
CA TRP A 59 -3.91 6.37 2.62
C TRP A 59 -4.68 5.59 3.68
N ASN A 60 -5.54 6.26 4.46
CA ASN A 60 -6.29 5.63 5.54
C ASN A 60 -7.46 4.76 5.06
N ILE A 61 -8.10 5.11 3.94
CA ILE A 61 -9.31 4.43 3.47
C ILE A 61 -8.97 3.32 2.47
N ILE A 62 -7.94 3.49 1.63
CA ILE A 62 -7.63 2.53 0.57
C ILE A 62 -6.37 1.75 0.92
N THR A 63 -5.24 2.44 1.08
CA THR A 63 -3.92 1.81 1.08
C THR A 63 -3.66 0.97 2.34
N ILE A 64 -4.03 1.46 3.52
CA ILE A 64 -3.90 0.73 4.80
C ILE A 64 -4.78 -0.53 4.87
N PRO A 65 -6.11 -0.48 4.62
CA PRO A 65 -6.93 -1.68 4.69
C PRO A 65 -6.59 -2.67 3.57
N ALA A 66 -6.26 -2.22 2.36
CA ALA A 66 -5.83 -3.10 1.28
C ALA A 66 -4.52 -3.84 1.62
N MET A 67 -3.54 -3.15 2.23
CA MET A 67 -2.32 -3.79 2.74
C MET A 67 -2.65 -4.86 3.79
N CYS A 68 -3.45 -4.50 4.79
CA CYS A 68 -3.79 -5.42 5.88
C CYS A 68 -4.47 -6.69 5.36
N LEU A 69 -5.47 -6.53 4.48
CA LEU A 69 -6.19 -7.64 3.86
C LEU A 69 -5.28 -8.49 2.95
N THR A 70 -4.38 -7.85 2.21
CA THR A 70 -3.38 -8.55 1.38
C THR A 70 -2.47 -9.44 2.23
N VAL A 71 -1.90 -8.89 3.31
CA VAL A 71 -0.98 -9.60 4.21
C VAL A 71 -1.69 -10.73 4.94
N LEU A 72 -2.89 -10.46 5.48
CA LEU A 72 -3.71 -11.47 6.14
C LEU A 72 -4.06 -12.62 5.18
N ALA A 73 -4.56 -12.31 3.98
CA ALA A 73 -4.88 -13.33 2.99
C ALA A 73 -3.63 -14.14 2.57
N GLY A 74 -2.49 -13.47 2.39
CA GLY A 74 -1.21 -14.13 2.08
C GLY A 74 -0.74 -15.06 3.20
N ALA A 75 -0.86 -14.63 4.46
CA ALA A 75 -0.52 -15.44 5.63
C ALA A 75 -1.47 -16.64 5.78
N THR A 76 -2.77 -16.47 5.57
CA THR A 76 -3.74 -17.57 5.58
C THR A 76 -3.44 -18.60 4.50
N MET A 77 -3.05 -18.17 3.29
CA MET A 77 -2.64 -19.07 2.22
C MET A 77 -1.37 -19.86 2.55
N LEU A 78 -0.40 -19.22 3.21
CA LEU A 78 0.84 -19.87 3.64
C LEU A 78 0.58 -20.89 4.75
N TYR A 79 -0.31 -20.58 5.70
CA TYR A 79 -0.74 -21.50 6.75
C TYR A 79 -1.51 -22.71 6.18
N THR A 80 -2.35 -22.50 5.16
CA THR A 80 -3.14 -23.57 4.54
C THR A 80 -2.27 -24.53 3.72
N ARG A 81 -1.13 -24.07 3.20
CA ARG A 81 -0.19 -24.89 2.44
C ARG A 81 1.26 -24.63 2.87
N PRO A 82 1.70 -25.23 3.98
CA PRO A 82 3.05 -25.02 4.51
C PRO A 82 4.15 -25.52 3.56
N PHE A 83 3.86 -26.45 2.65
CA PHE A 83 4.79 -26.92 1.62
C PHE A 83 5.32 -25.78 0.72
N LEU A 84 4.60 -24.66 0.60
CA LEU A 84 5.11 -23.51 -0.15
C LEU A 84 6.31 -22.81 0.54
N LEU A 85 6.59 -23.07 1.82
CA LEU A 85 7.76 -22.53 2.51
C LEU A 85 9.06 -23.29 2.19
N ASP A 86 8.97 -24.54 1.73
CA ASP A 86 10.12 -25.32 1.27
C ASP A 86 10.67 -24.80 -0.06
N GLU A 87 9.84 -24.08 -0.82
CA GLU A 87 10.24 -23.44 -2.06
C GLU A 87 11.05 -22.17 -1.78
N SER A 88 12.33 -22.21 -2.14
CA SER A 88 13.27 -21.07 -2.08
C SER A 88 12.72 -19.77 -2.71
N TRP A 89 11.87 -19.84 -3.74
CA TRP A 89 11.20 -18.69 -4.34
C TRP A 89 10.26 -17.95 -3.36
N MET A 90 9.66 -18.66 -2.41
CA MET A 90 8.71 -18.06 -1.45
C MET A 90 9.42 -17.08 -0.50
N TRP A 91 10.66 -17.39 -0.13
CA TRP A 91 11.51 -16.53 0.70
C TRP A 91 11.84 -15.20 0.00
N VAL A 92 12.15 -15.26 -1.31
CA VAL A 92 12.37 -14.06 -2.12
C VAL A 92 11.09 -13.23 -2.20
N LYS A 93 9.94 -13.88 -2.44
CA LYS A 93 8.64 -13.19 -2.51
C LYS A 93 8.28 -12.52 -1.18
N LEU A 94 8.49 -13.20 -0.05
CA LEU A 94 8.28 -12.64 1.29
C LEU A 94 9.22 -11.48 1.58
N GLY A 95 10.49 -11.57 1.13
CA GLY A 95 11.44 -10.46 1.19
C GLY A 95 10.94 -9.22 0.45
N PHE A 96 10.42 -9.39 -0.77
CA PHE A 96 9.81 -8.30 -1.53
C PHE A 96 8.59 -7.70 -0.83
N VAL A 97 7.68 -8.53 -0.30
CA VAL A 97 6.52 -8.05 0.48
C VAL A 97 6.98 -7.28 1.72
N GLY A 98 8.00 -7.76 2.42
CA GLY A 98 8.60 -7.08 3.57
C GLY A 98 9.20 -5.73 3.21
N LEU A 99 9.96 -5.66 2.11
CA LEU A 99 10.50 -4.40 1.59
C LEU A 99 9.39 -3.42 1.23
N LEU A 100 8.30 -3.92 0.65
CA LEU A 100 7.17 -3.13 0.21
C LEU A 100 6.34 -2.63 1.41
N LEU A 101 6.21 -3.43 2.46
CA LEU A 101 5.70 -3.00 3.76
C LEU A 101 6.58 -1.92 4.38
N PHE A 102 7.90 -2.10 4.36
CA PHE A 102 8.85 -1.11 4.87
C PHE A 102 8.71 0.23 4.12
N TYR A 103 8.61 0.19 2.79
CA TYR A 103 8.33 1.37 1.97
C TYR A 103 6.98 2.03 2.33
N HIS A 104 5.93 1.23 2.51
CA HIS A 104 4.62 1.73 2.94
C HIS A 104 4.70 2.41 4.32
N PHE A 105 5.45 1.85 5.27
CA PHE A 105 5.66 2.48 6.57
C PHE A 105 6.45 3.78 6.46
N ILE A 106 7.48 3.85 5.61
CA ILE A 106 8.23 5.09 5.36
C ILE A 106 7.30 6.17 4.78
N CYS A 107 6.49 5.85 3.76
CA CYS A 107 5.53 6.80 3.21
C CYS A 107 4.52 7.29 4.25
N ARG A 108 4.02 6.38 5.11
CA ARG A 108 3.12 6.75 6.22
C ARG A 108 3.80 7.69 7.21
N LEU A 109 5.07 7.46 7.53
CA LEU A 109 5.84 8.32 8.43
C LEU A 109 6.09 9.71 7.82
N THR A 110 6.43 9.78 6.54
CA THR A 110 6.60 11.07 5.83
C THR A 110 5.29 11.87 5.81
N LEU A 111 4.14 11.22 5.60
CA LEU A 111 2.82 11.87 5.67
C LEU A 111 2.49 12.43 7.06
N ILE A 112 2.89 11.75 8.13
CA ILE A 112 2.67 12.22 9.50
C ILE A 112 3.62 13.38 9.84
N LYS A 113 4.85 13.35 9.32
CA LYS A 113 5.87 14.38 9.55
C LYS A 113 5.59 15.68 8.81
N HIS A 114 4.79 15.66 7.74
CA HIS A 114 4.43 16.83 6.94
C HIS A 114 3.02 17.38 7.24
N ARG A 115 2.35 16.86 8.29
CA ARG A 115 1.11 17.43 8.83
C ARG A 115 1.42 18.54 9.83
#